data_AF-A0A8S2F7Z7-F1
#
_entry.id   AF-A0A8S2F7Z7-F1
#
_cell.length_a   1.000
_cell.length_b   1.000
_cell.length_c   1.000
_cell.angle_alpha   90.00
_cell.angle_beta   90.00
_cell.angle_gamma   90.00
#
_symmetry.space_group_name_H-M   'P 1'
#
loop_
_entity.id
_entity.type
_entity.pdbx_description
1 polymer ?
#
loop_
_entity_poly.entity_id
_entity_poly.type
_entity_poly.pdbx_seq_one_letter_code
_entity_poly.pdbx_strand_id
1 'polypeptide(L)'
;MTCAEVVEEKKRHPFLSKLFSASRKFLKDNWPFDPTVQPIGRIDENPYLRKEYKSLSRFYEGNEILGYSSPPDLAKGFFAYHGSPLDAIDSICQTGFDPKRRSGQAYGRGEYFRVTALISHGYCQKGGSQAGFSQMIIAFIFRCTQVTTKENFCYVVDNPADWTYAFNLPVLIVTYGQNAVKQPYPFPAKIPYYADKETFWIAPFCWYCQQDNGQFEPYNDIMNELLEKIHEHWKLHDGPSEIETPLLTRYLDDISQTYKIDFQKNTQTSMKTSCQRAIDRRLVRELSNNRNWFYCNEHDIWVRYEQMVENKIEQAFQLYRSRRGSSTFDIQFSGRPETYQINFLKGKQTSKTTYEIKNIKRE
;
A
#
# COMPACT_ATOMS: atom_id res chain seq x y z
N MET A 1 -6.40 -6.56 -4.84
CA MET A 1 -5.98 -5.99 -6.12
C MET A 1 -7.21 -5.73 -6.97
N THR A 2 -7.67 -4.48 -7.03
CA THR A 2 -8.82 -4.01 -7.82
C THR A 2 -8.42 -3.79 -9.29
N CYS A 3 -9.38 -3.59 -10.21
CA CYS A 3 -9.08 -3.31 -11.63
C CYS A 3 -8.34 -1.98 -11.84
N ALA A 4 -8.63 -0.97 -11.01
CA ALA A 4 -7.88 0.29 -11.01
C ALA A 4 -6.43 0.06 -10.57
N GLU A 5 -6.22 -0.77 -9.55
CA GLU A 5 -4.89 -1.20 -9.12
C GLU A 5 -4.13 -1.95 -10.22
N VAL A 6 -4.79 -2.82 -11.02
CA VAL A 6 -4.12 -3.55 -12.13
C VAL A 6 -3.70 -2.63 -13.28
N VAL A 7 -4.50 -1.61 -13.63
CA VAL A 7 -4.13 -0.63 -14.67
C VAL A 7 -3.02 0.29 -14.18
N GLU A 8 -3.11 0.76 -12.93
CA GLU A 8 -2.05 1.53 -12.31
C GLU A 8 -0.77 0.70 -12.16
N GLU A 9 -0.86 -0.58 -11.79
CA GLU A 9 0.26 -1.53 -11.77
C GLU A 9 0.91 -1.67 -13.17
N LYS A 10 0.10 -1.80 -14.22
CA LYS A 10 0.59 -1.84 -15.61
C LYS A 10 1.25 -0.54 -16.06
N LYS A 11 0.83 0.64 -15.58
CA LYS A 11 1.50 1.93 -15.86
C LYS A 11 2.74 2.15 -14.99
N ARG A 12 2.75 1.63 -13.76
CA ARG A 12 3.88 1.64 -12.81
C ARG A 12 5.04 0.78 -13.32
N HIS A 13 4.76 -0.36 -13.94
CA HIS A 13 5.79 -1.29 -14.39
C HIS A 13 6.78 -0.67 -15.41
N PRO A 14 6.35 0.10 -16.43
CA PRO A 14 7.25 0.89 -17.28
C PRO A 14 8.05 1.95 -16.53
N PHE A 15 7.46 2.63 -15.55
CA PHE A 15 8.16 3.64 -14.75
C PHE A 15 9.29 3.02 -13.92
N LEU A 16 9.01 1.95 -13.17
CA LEU A 16 10.00 1.27 -12.34
C LEU A 16 11.18 0.74 -13.17
N SER A 17 10.90 0.18 -14.35
CA SER A 17 11.96 -0.26 -15.28
C SER A 17 12.88 0.90 -15.69
N LYS A 18 12.30 2.05 -16.07
CA LYS A 18 13.07 3.26 -16.40
C LYS A 18 13.84 3.81 -15.19
N LEU A 19 13.22 3.81 -14.01
CA LEU A 19 13.82 4.29 -12.75
C LEU A 19 15.04 3.45 -12.38
N PHE A 20 14.94 2.11 -12.42
CA PHE A 20 16.05 1.22 -12.13
C PHE A 20 17.18 1.37 -13.15
N SER A 21 16.85 1.44 -14.45
CA SER A 21 17.84 1.66 -15.51
C SER A 21 18.60 2.99 -15.32
N ALA A 22 17.87 4.08 -15.06
CA ALA A 22 18.46 5.40 -14.83
C ALA A 22 19.31 5.43 -13.55
N SER A 23 18.88 4.76 -12.48
CA SER A 23 19.64 4.66 -11.24
C SER A 23 20.94 3.86 -11.39
N ARG A 24 20.90 2.75 -12.15
CA ARG A 24 22.12 1.98 -12.48
C ARG A 24 23.09 2.80 -13.33
N LYS A 25 22.58 3.59 -14.28
CA LYS A 25 23.39 4.51 -15.08
C LYS A 25 24.02 5.58 -14.18
N PHE A 26 23.24 6.22 -13.31
CA PHE A 26 23.76 7.19 -12.34
C PHE A 26 24.89 6.58 -11.50
N LEU A 27 24.68 5.37 -10.98
CA LEU A 27 25.70 4.67 -10.20
C LEU A 27 26.97 4.42 -11.02
N LYS A 28 26.85 3.89 -12.23
CA LYS A 28 28.00 3.62 -13.11
C LYS A 28 28.81 4.88 -13.41
N ASP A 29 28.11 5.99 -13.63
CA ASP A 29 28.75 7.25 -14.05
C ASP A 29 29.35 8.03 -12.87
N ASN A 30 28.88 7.82 -11.63
CA ASN A 30 29.21 8.66 -10.48
C ASN A 30 29.86 7.91 -9.30
N TRP A 31 29.92 6.57 -9.33
CA TRP A 31 30.56 5.84 -8.25
C TRP A 31 32.09 6.05 -8.28
N PRO A 32 32.71 6.45 -7.16
CA PRO A 32 34.10 6.85 -7.17
C PRO A 32 35.05 5.64 -7.26
N PHE A 33 36.22 5.88 -7.83
CA PHE A 33 37.34 4.93 -7.83
C PHE A 33 38.19 5.09 -6.56
N ASP A 34 37.55 4.94 -5.39
CA ASP A 34 38.20 5.09 -4.08
C ASP A 34 38.22 3.74 -3.33
N PRO A 35 39.36 3.31 -2.77
CA PRO A 35 39.49 2.03 -2.08
C PRO A 35 38.52 1.80 -0.91
N THR A 36 38.02 2.87 -0.27
CA THR A 36 37.10 2.79 0.88
C THR A 36 35.69 2.39 0.50
N VAL A 37 35.29 2.64 -0.76
CA VAL A 37 33.97 2.30 -1.30
C VAL A 37 34.06 1.30 -2.46
N GLN A 38 35.21 0.64 -2.60
CA GLN A 38 35.50 -0.39 -3.58
C GLN A 38 35.97 -1.69 -2.89
N PRO A 39 35.88 -2.85 -3.56
CA PRO A 39 35.12 -3.08 -4.80
C PRO A 39 33.61 -2.99 -4.57
N ILE A 40 32.83 -2.70 -5.62
CA ILE A 40 31.40 -3.03 -5.64
C ILE A 40 31.27 -4.55 -5.77
N GLY A 41 30.59 -5.19 -4.82
CA GLY A 41 30.25 -6.60 -4.90
C GLY A 41 28.95 -6.82 -5.66
N ARG A 42 27.91 -6.04 -5.37
CA ARG A 42 26.58 -6.20 -5.99
C ARG A 42 25.75 -4.92 -5.99
N ILE A 43 24.84 -4.83 -6.94
CA ILE A 43 23.84 -3.77 -7.08
C ILE A 43 22.45 -4.41 -7.16
N ASP A 44 21.73 -4.35 -6.06
CA ASP A 44 20.37 -4.87 -5.94
C ASP A 44 19.36 -3.76 -6.22
N GLU A 45 18.30 -4.08 -6.94
CA GLU A 45 17.11 -3.23 -6.97
C GLU A 45 16.36 -3.37 -5.66
N ASN A 46 15.76 -2.28 -5.17
CA ASN A 46 14.83 -2.38 -4.05
C ASN A 46 13.66 -3.29 -4.45
N PRO A 47 13.59 -4.53 -3.92
CA PRO A 47 12.63 -5.52 -4.40
C PRO A 47 11.20 -5.19 -3.93
N TYR A 48 11.07 -4.31 -2.94
CA TYR A 48 9.80 -3.88 -2.39
C TYR A 48 9.02 -2.94 -3.32
N LEU A 49 9.71 -2.26 -4.24
CA LEU A 49 9.05 -1.40 -5.22
C LEU A 49 8.18 -2.20 -6.20
N ARG A 50 8.50 -3.48 -6.45
CA ARG A 50 7.68 -4.35 -7.31
C ARG A 50 6.42 -4.89 -6.63
N LYS A 51 6.30 -4.72 -5.31
CA LYS A 51 5.20 -5.29 -4.51
C LYS A 51 4.32 -4.22 -3.85
N GLU A 52 4.44 -2.97 -4.31
CA GLU A 52 3.64 -1.82 -3.86
C GLU A 52 3.78 -1.49 -2.36
N TYR A 53 4.98 -1.58 -1.82
CA TYR A 53 5.16 -1.31 -0.39
C TYR A 53 5.07 0.19 -0.09
N LYS A 54 4.85 0.52 1.18
CA LYS A 54 4.60 1.88 1.66
C LYS A 54 5.60 2.92 1.15
N SER A 55 6.86 2.55 0.92
CA SER A 55 7.86 3.44 0.32
C SER A 55 7.46 3.96 -1.06
N LEU A 56 6.93 3.09 -1.93
CA LEU A 56 6.47 3.46 -3.26
C LEU A 56 5.14 4.22 -3.20
N SER A 57 4.18 3.74 -2.40
CA SER A 57 2.88 4.40 -2.23
C SER A 57 3.04 5.85 -1.76
N ARG A 58 3.82 6.07 -0.69
CA ARG A 58 4.12 7.43 -0.19
C ARG A 58 4.79 8.32 -1.22
N PHE A 59 5.65 7.76 -2.06
CA PHE A 59 6.30 8.50 -3.13
C PHE A 59 5.32 8.93 -4.24
N TYR A 60 4.35 8.07 -4.58
CA TYR A 60 3.26 8.41 -5.51
C TYR A 60 2.34 9.48 -4.91
N GLU A 61 1.98 9.37 -3.63
CA GLU A 61 1.24 10.43 -2.94
C GLU A 61 2.01 11.76 -2.96
N GLY A 62 3.34 11.71 -2.78
CA GLY A 62 4.19 12.89 -2.90
C GLY A 62 4.18 13.51 -4.30
N ASN A 63 4.11 12.69 -5.35
CA ASN A 63 3.96 13.13 -6.74
C ASN A 63 2.63 13.88 -6.95
N GLU A 64 1.54 13.36 -6.38
CA GLU A 64 0.21 13.96 -6.46
C GLU A 64 0.12 15.28 -5.69
N ILE A 65 0.71 15.36 -4.49
CA ILE A 65 0.81 16.62 -3.72
C ILE A 65 1.56 17.70 -4.48
N LEU A 66 2.54 17.33 -5.32
CA LEU A 66 3.24 18.26 -6.20
C LEU A 66 2.45 18.63 -7.47
N GLY A 67 1.26 18.05 -7.68
CA GLY A 67 0.42 18.27 -8.86
C GLY A 67 0.98 17.63 -10.14
N TYR A 68 1.84 16.62 -10.02
CA TYR A 68 2.41 15.92 -11.17
C TYR A 68 1.50 14.78 -11.62
N SER A 69 1.56 14.46 -12.92
CA SER A 69 0.84 13.32 -13.48
C SER A 69 1.41 12.00 -12.98
N SER A 70 0.55 10.99 -12.85
CA SER A 70 0.95 9.60 -12.59
C SER A 70 1.05 8.80 -13.91
N PRO A 71 2.12 7.99 -14.10
CA PRO A 71 3.24 7.76 -13.19
C PRO A 71 4.24 8.94 -13.16
N PRO A 72 5.08 9.04 -12.11
CA PRO A 72 6.07 10.11 -11.97
C PRO A 72 7.03 10.21 -13.16
N ASP A 73 7.38 11.44 -13.53
CA ASP A 73 8.38 11.73 -14.57
C ASP A 73 9.78 11.83 -13.94
N LEU A 74 10.72 11.03 -14.44
CA LEU A 74 12.12 11.03 -13.98
C LEU A 74 12.81 12.39 -14.17
N ALA A 75 12.37 13.19 -15.15
CA ALA A 75 12.90 14.55 -15.36
C ALA A 75 12.56 15.51 -14.21
N LYS A 76 11.57 15.17 -13.36
CA LYS A 76 11.17 15.96 -12.19
C LYS A 76 12.04 15.69 -10.96
N GLY A 77 13.04 14.81 -11.04
CA GLY A 77 13.88 14.46 -9.90
C GLY A 77 15.35 14.25 -10.25
N PHE A 78 16.06 13.68 -9.29
CA PHE A 78 17.47 13.34 -9.41
C PHE A 78 17.84 12.22 -8.43
N PHE A 79 19.00 11.60 -8.64
CA PHE A 79 19.51 10.56 -7.74
C PHE A 79 20.51 11.13 -6.74
N ALA A 80 20.52 10.57 -5.54
CA ALA A 80 21.48 10.89 -4.49
C ALA A 80 21.83 9.66 -3.65
N TYR A 81 22.91 9.76 -2.89
CA TYR A 81 23.38 8.70 -2.00
C TYR A 81 22.79 8.85 -0.61
N HIS A 82 22.47 7.73 0.04
CA HIS A 82 22.09 7.71 1.44
C HIS A 82 22.82 6.59 2.19
N GLY A 83 23.62 6.98 3.17
CA GLY A 83 24.29 6.07 4.09
C GLY A 83 23.46 5.88 5.36
N SER A 84 23.29 4.62 5.77
CA SER A 84 22.51 4.23 6.94
C SER A 84 23.13 2.97 7.56
N PRO A 85 22.92 2.70 8.86
CA PRO A 85 23.24 1.42 9.46
C PRO A 85 22.61 0.25 8.69
N LEU A 86 23.31 -0.88 8.63
CA LEU A 86 22.92 -2.04 7.81
C LEU A 86 21.51 -2.57 8.16
N ASP A 87 21.18 -2.61 9.44
CA ASP A 87 19.89 -3.07 9.97
C ASP A 87 18.72 -2.14 9.62
N ALA A 88 18.99 -0.86 9.32
CA ALA A 88 17.97 0.10 8.93
C ALA A 88 17.59 0.01 7.45
N ILE A 89 18.48 -0.47 6.58
CA ILE A 89 18.29 -0.45 5.11
C ILE A 89 17.02 -1.19 4.70
N ASP A 90 16.76 -2.37 5.28
CA ASP A 90 15.55 -3.16 5.00
C ASP A 90 14.26 -2.38 5.29
N SER A 91 14.17 -1.81 6.50
CA SER A 91 13.02 -0.99 6.90
C SER A 91 12.83 0.24 6.01
N ILE A 92 13.92 0.90 5.62
CA ILE A 92 13.89 2.06 4.72
C ILE A 92 13.38 1.65 3.34
N CYS A 93 13.88 0.55 2.78
CA CYS A 93 13.45 0.07 1.47
C CYS A 93 11.96 -0.31 1.44
N GLN A 94 11.46 -0.90 2.53
CA GLN A 94 10.05 -1.28 2.68
C GLN A 94 9.14 -0.06 2.88
N THR A 95 9.48 0.81 3.83
CA THR A 95 8.54 1.81 4.34
C THR A 95 8.87 3.24 3.93
N GLY A 96 10.08 3.49 3.42
CA GLY A 96 10.58 4.81 3.07
C GLY A 96 11.45 5.38 4.19
N PHE A 97 11.88 6.62 4.01
CA PHE A 97 12.68 7.31 5.02
C PHE A 97 11.77 7.93 6.08
N ASP A 98 11.77 7.36 7.29
CA ASP A 98 10.90 7.77 8.40
C ASP A 98 11.29 9.13 9.00
N PRO A 99 10.44 10.16 8.88
CA PRO A 99 10.64 11.49 9.47
C PRO A 99 10.82 11.47 10.99
N LYS A 100 10.32 10.45 11.70
CA LYS A 100 10.48 10.33 13.15
C LYS A 100 11.90 9.93 13.56
N ARG A 101 12.73 9.46 12.62
CA ARG A 101 14.14 9.07 12.84
C ARG A 101 15.10 10.25 12.71
N ARG A 102 14.60 11.45 12.40
CA ARG A 102 15.39 12.68 12.31
C ARG A 102 16.14 12.96 13.61
N SER A 103 17.45 13.15 13.51
CA SER A 103 18.31 13.52 14.64
C SER A 103 19.52 14.32 14.13
N GLY A 104 20.03 15.26 14.94
CA GLY A 104 21.25 16.03 14.61
C GLY A 104 21.18 16.86 13.32
N GLN A 105 20.13 17.68 13.16
CA GLN A 105 19.78 18.35 11.90
C GLN A 105 20.50 19.69 11.66
N ALA A 106 21.80 19.64 11.39
CA ALA A 106 22.65 20.83 11.22
C ALA A 106 22.27 21.75 10.05
N TYR A 107 21.62 21.22 9.00
CA TYR A 107 21.33 21.94 7.75
C TYR A 107 19.84 22.14 7.48
N GLY A 108 19.02 21.98 8.52
CA GLY A 108 17.57 22.11 8.45
C GLY A 108 16.85 20.78 8.67
N ARG A 109 15.54 20.89 8.86
CA ARG A 109 14.65 19.76 9.10
C ARG A 109 14.50 18.93 7.83
N GLY A 110 14.81 17.64 7.93
CA GLY A 110 14.55 16.65 6.89
C GLY A 110 15.42 15.40 6.98
N GLU A 111 15.25 14.53 5.99
CA GLU A 111 16.11 13.38 5.72
C GLU A 111 17.30 13.80 4.85
N TYR A 112 18.46 13.22 5.13
CA TYR A 112 19.74 13.69 4.64
C TYR A 112 20.29 12.75 3.57
N PHE A 113 20.59 13.30 2.40
CA PHE A 113 21.19 12.61 1.26
C PHE A 113 22.50 13.29 0.89
N ARG A 114 23.42 12.61 0.22
CA ARG A 114 24.73 13.15 -0.14
C ARG A 114 24.91 13.23 -1.64
N VAL A 115 25.73 14.21 -2.03
CA VAL A 115 26.13 14.42 -3.43
C VAL A 115 27.10 13.34 -3.92
N THR A 116 27.85 12.69 -3.02
CA THR A 116 28.80 11.62 -3.36
C THR A 116 28.69 10.42 -2.42
N ALA A 117 29.13 9.25 -2.90
CA ALA A 117 29.21 8.02 -2.12
C ALA A 117 30.19 8.16 -0.93
N LEU A 118 31.31 8.86 -1.10
CA LEU A 118 32.33 9.05 -0.06
C LEU A 118 31.76 9.74 1.19
N ILE A 119 30.93 10.77 1.01
CA ILE A 119 30.33 11.46 2.15
C ILE A 119 29.28 10.56 2.84
N SER A 120 28.57 9.72 2.08
CA SER A 120 27.61 8.75 2.64
C SER A 120 28.29 7.60 3.39
N HIS A 121 29.50 7.20 2.97
CA HIS A 121 30.22 6.04 3.52
C HIS A 121 30.37 6.11 5.04
N GLY A 122 30.73 7.27 5.59
CA GLY A 122 30.88 7.44 7.04
C GLY A 122 29.61 7.16 7.85
N TYR A 123 28.43 7.25 7.22
CA TYR A 123 27.14 6.91 7.84
C TYR A 123 26.79 5.44 7.69
N CYS A 124 27.27 4.76 6.64
CA CYS A 124 27.17 3.31 6.48
C CYS A 124 27.95 2.54 7.58
N GLN A 125 28.95 3.17 8.19
CA GLN A 125 29.78 2.56 9.25
C GLN A 125 29.14 2.66 10.64
N LYS A 126 28.11 3.51 10.82
CA LYS A 126 27.43 3.66 12.11
C LYS A 126 26.55 2.42 12.35
N GLY A 127 26.62 1.83 13.55
CA GLY A 127 25.85 0.62 13.90
C GLY A 127 26.58 -0.72 13.70
N GLY A 128 27.88 -0.68 13.35
CA GLY A 128 28.71 -1.88 13.16
C GLY A 128 28.63 -2.39 11.73
N SER A 129 29.64 -2.09 10.92
CA SER A 129 29.80 -2.73 9.62
C SER A 129 30.00 -4.24 9.82
N GLN A 130 29.33 -5.07 9.01
CA GLN A 130 29.69 -6.48 8.94
C GLN A 130 31.13 -6.59 8.42
N ALA A 131 31.88 -7.58 8.93
CA ALA A 131 33.31 -7.70 8.67
C ALA A 131 33.65 -7.59 7.17
N GLY A 132 34.13 -6.42 6.76
CA GLY A 132 34.67 -6.15 5.43
C GLY A 132 33.67 -5.73 4.34
N PHE A 133 32.39 -5.44 4.63
CA PHE A 133 31.51 -4.83 3.63
C PHE A 133 30.50 -3.83 4.23
N SER A 134 29.89 -3.04 3.36
CA SER A 134 28.86 -2.05 3.70
C SER A 134 27.81 -1.97 2.61
N GLN A 135 26.66 -1.41 2.96
CA GLN A 135 25.55 -1.17 2.03
C GLN A 135 25.17 0.30 2.00
N MET A 136 24.81 0.80 0.83
CA MET A 136 24.38 2.18 0.61
C MET A 136 23.16 2.21 -0.27
N ILE A 137 22.24 3.13 0.02
CA ILE A 137 21.02 3.32 -0.75
C ILE A 137 21.27 4.39 -1.82
N ILE A 138 20.84 4.11 -3.05
CA ILE A 138 20.63 5.14 -4.07
C ILE A 138 19.16 5.52 -4.05
N ALA A 139 18.88 6.77 -3.75
CA ALA A 139 17.52 7.29 -3.67
C ALA A 139 17.22 8.19 -4.87
N PHE A 140 15.97 8.18 -5.34
CA PHE A 140 15.44 9.19 -6.25
C PHE A 140 14.70 10.25 -5.42
N ILE A 141 14.89 11.52 -5.76
CA ILE A 141 14.37 12.67 -5.01
C ILE A 141 13.71 13.64 -5.99
N PHE A 142 12.49 14.09 -5.69
CA PHE A 142 11.83 15.13 -6.48
C PHE A 142 12.53 16.49 -6.35
N ARG A 143 12.48 17.29 -7.42
CA ARG A 143 12.85 18.70 -7.40
C ARG A 143 11.64 19.51 -6.97
N CYS A 144 11.53 19.78 -5.67
CA CYS A 144 10.45 20.57 -5.09
C CYS A 144 10.96 21.52 -4.00
N THR A 145 10.07 22.38 -3.51
CA THR A 145 10.36 23.39 -2.48
C THR A 145 10.70 22.77 -1.12
N GLN A 146 10.35 21.51 -0.91
CA GLN A 146 10.68 20.73 0.29
C GLN A 146 12.10 20.14 0.25
N VAL A 147 12.87 20.38 -0.81
CA VAL A 147 14.26 19.94 -0.93
C VAL A 147 15.21 21.13 -0.81
N THR A 148 16.03 21.13 0.23
CA THR A 148 17.12 22.09 0.41
C THR A 148 18.43 21.49 -0.08
N THR A 149 19.15 22.22 -0.93
CA THR A 149 20.49 21.84 -1.36
C THR A 149 21.54 22.60 -0.55
N LYS A 150 22.50 21.86 0.01
CA LYS A 150 23.76 22.40 0.51
C LYS A 150 24.83 22.03 -0.51
N GLU A 151 25.31 23.06 -1.20
CA GLU A 151 26.22 22.94 -2.33
C GLU A 151 27.41 22.03 -1.99
N ASN A 152 27.71 21.09 -2.90
CA ASN A 152 28.80 20.11 -2.79
C ASN A 152 28.76 19.20 -1.55
N PHE A 153 27.67 19.17 -0.78
CA PHE A 153 27.62 18.40 0.45
C PHE A 153 26.38 17.50 0.57
N CYS A 154 25.19 18.07 0.68
CA CYS A 154 24.00 17.28 0.96
C CYS A 154 22.72 17.87 0.39
N TYR A 155 21.74 16.99 0.23
CA TYR A 155 20.34 17.37 0.04
C TYR A 155 19.58 17.04 1.33
N VAL A 156 18.70 17.94 1.74
CA VAL A 156 17.80 17.75 2.88
C VAL A 156 16.37 17.75 2.35
N VAL A 157 15.67 16.64 2.51
CA VAL A 157 14.28 16.48 2.06
C VAL A 157 13.37 16.59 3.28
N ASP A 158 12.45 17.57 3.31
CA ASP A 158 11.52 17.75 4.42
C ASP A 158 10.18 17.07 4.13
N ASN A 159 10.15 15.74 4.29
CA ASN A 159 8.90 14.96 4.27
C ASN A 159 7.96 15.38 5.42
N PRO A 160 6.63 15.19 5.32
CA PRO A 160 5.68 15.52 6.38
C PRO A 160 5.91 14.63 7.61
N ALA A 161 5.76 15.19 8.82
CA ALA A 161 6.05 14.48 10.08
C ALA A 161 5.08 13.31 10.37
N ASP A 162 3.87 13.37 9.83
CA ASP A 162 2.88 12.29 9.89
C ASP A 162 3.21 11.13 8.92
N TRP A 163 4.19 11.33 8.03
CA TRP A 163 4.68 10.35 7.06
C TRP A 163 3.60 9.81 6.11
N THR A 164 2.61 10.65 5.81
CA THR A 164 1.52 10.36 4.87
C THR A 164 2.01 10.25 3.43
N TYR A 165 3.00 11.07 3.04
CA TYR A 165 3.65 11.04 1.73
C TYR A 165 5.17 11.26 1.85
N ALA A 166 5.90 11.08 0.75
CA ALA A 166 7.34 11.28 0.69
C ALA A 166 7.80 11.84 -0.67
N PHE A 167 8.84 12.67 -0.65
CA PHE A 167 9.47 13.23 -1.86
C PHE A 167 10.74 12.48 -2.29
N ASN A 168 11.03 11.36 -1.63
CA ASN A 168 12.19 10.53 -1.85
C ASN A 168 11.79 9.04 -1.90
N LEU A 169 12.54 8.26 -2.68
CA LEU A 169 12.28 6.84 -2.89
C LEU A 169 13.61 6.07 -2.86
N PRO A 170 13.80 5.07 -1.97
CA PRO A 170 14.96 4.18 -2.02
C PRO A 170 14.88 3.25 -3.23
N VAL A 171 15.82 3.35 -4.17
CA VAL A 171 15.74 2.67 -5.48
C VAL A 171 16.70 1.50 -5.59
N LEU A 172 17.98 1.69 -5.31
CA LEU A 172 19.01 0.63 -5.39
C LEU A 172 19.73 0.48 -4.05
N ILE A 173 20.27 -0.72 -3.82
CA ILE A 173 21.16 -1.04 -2.73
C ILE A 173 22.50 -1.46 -3.33
N VAL A 174 23.56 -0.74 -2.98
CA VAL A 174 24.93 -1.02 -3.43
C VAL A 174 25.68 -1.68 -2.29
N THR A 175 26.10 -2.92 -2.50
CA THR A 175 26.95 -3.66 -1.55
C THR A 175 28.40 -3.53 -2.00
N TYR A 176 29.27 -3.00 -1.14
CA TYR A 176 30.66 -2.67 -1.47
C TYR A 176 31.62 -2.92 -0.31
N GLY A 177 32.92 -2.98 -0.62
CA GLY A 177 34.01 -3.30 0.31
C GLY A 177 34.69 -4.64 0.03
N GLN A 178 35.79 -4.92 0.73
CA GLN A 178 36.68 -6.06 0.44
C GLN A 178 35.98 -7.44 0.45
N ASN A 179 35.00 -7.62 1.32
CA ASN A 179 34.21 -8.85 1.41
C ASN A 179 32.87 -8.76 0.67
N ALA A 180 32.57 -7.66 -0.02
CA ALA A 180 31.32 -7.50 -0.76
C ALA A 180 31.20 -8.48 -1.93
N VAL A 181 32.31 -8.75 -2.63
CA VAL A 181 32.35 -9.74 -3.73
C VAL A 181 32.07 -11.17 -3.26
N LYS A 182 32.22 -11.43 -1.97
CA LYS A 182 31.95 -12.74 -1.34
C LYS A 182 30.53 -12.86 -0.80
N GLN A 183 29.71 -11.80 -0.86
CA GLN A 183 28.33 -11.84 -0.35
C GLN A 183 27.41 -12.61 -1.30
N PRO A 184 26.93 -13.81 -0.93
CA PRO A 184 26.24 -14.69 -1.87
C PRO A 184 24.74 -14.36 -2.01
N TYR A 185 24.13 -13.68 -1.04
CA TYR A 185 22.67 -13.52 -0.97
C TYR A 185 22.20 -12.14 -1.41
N PRO A 186 21.24 -12.02 -2.35
CA PRO A 186 20.65 -10.74 -2.78
C PRO A 186 20.11 -9.95 -1.58
N PHE A 187 20.06 -8.62 -1.68
CA PHE A 187 19.34 -7.82 -0.70
C PHE A 187 17.83 -7.87 -0.99
N PRO A 188 16.99 -8.05 0.04
CA PRO A 188 17.31 -8.61 1.36
C PRO A 188 17.52 -10.13 1.25
N ALA A 189 18.34 -10.71 2.14
CA ALA A 189 18.70 -12.14 2.09
C ALA A 189 17.47 -13.07 2.13
N LYS A 190 16.37 -12.58 2.72
CA LYS A 190 15.01 -13.09 2.55
C LYS A 190 14.13 -11.88 2.39
N ILE A 191 13.36 -11.80 1.30
CA ILE A 191 12.20 -10.92 1.26
C ILE A 191 11.18 -11.64 2.14
N PRO A 192 10.84 -11.14 3.34
CA PRO A 192 9.71 -11.70 4.07
C PRO A 192 8.52 -11.69 3.12
N TYR A 193 7.63 -12.69 3.18
CA TYR A 193 6.35 -12.59 2.50
C TYR A 193 5.58 -11.46 3.19
N TYR A 194 5.90 -10.23 2.80
CA TYR A 194 5.39 -9.03 3.39
C TYR A 194 4.10 -8.80 2.61
N ALA A 195 3.10 -9.55 3.04
CA ALA A 195 1.76 -9.04 3.10
C ALA A 195 1.88 -7.80 3.98
N ASP A 196 1.66 -6.63 3.38
CA ASP A 196 1.35 -5.46 4.19
C ASP A 196 0.20 -5.90 5.10
N LYS A 197 0.49 -6.09 6.38
CA LYS A 197 -0.50 -6.28 7.43
C LYS A 197 -1.01 -4.92 7.91
N GLU A 198 -0.99 -3.90 7.07
CA GLU A 198 -2.25 -3.18 6.92
C GLU A 198 -3.23 -4.19 6.36
N THR A 199 -3.92 -4.87 7.26
CA THR A 199 -5.04 -5.72 6.94
C THR A 199 -6.11 -4.84 6.30
N PHE A 200 -5.97 -4.57 5.00
CA PHE A 200 -7.07 -4.16 4.17
C PHE A 200 -8.09 -5.25 4.36
N TRP A 201 -9.18 -4.88 5.02
CA TRP A 201 -10.26 -5.80 5.23
C TRP A 201 -10.76 -6.25 3.87
N ILE A 202 -10.64 -7.54 3.59
CA ILE A 202 -11.18 -8.12 2.37
C ILE A 202 -12.61 -8.52 2.69
N ALA A 203 -13.57 -7.79 2.12
CA ALA A 203 -14.98 -8.16 2.21
C ALA A 203 -15.15 -9.62 1.74
N PRO A 204 -15.95 -10.44 2.46
CA PRO A 204 -16.12 -11.84 2.09
C PRO A 204 -16.70 -12.07 0.70
N PHE A 205 -17.38 -11.07 0.15
CA PHE A 205 -17.99 -11.13 -1.16
C PHE A 205 -17.51 -10.00 -2.06
N CYS A 206 -17.36 -10.35 -3.33
CA CYS A 206 -17.06 -9.40 -4.40
C CYS A 206 -18.04 -9.63 -5.56
N TRP A 207 -18.61 -8.54 -6.04
CA TRP A 207 -19.43 -8.49 -7.23
C TRP A 207 -18.55 -8.35 -8.47
N TYR A 208 -18.94 -9.02 -9.54
CA TYR A 208 -18.28 -9.02 -10.84
C TYR A 208 -19.30 -8.66 -11.93
N CYS A 209 -18.83 -8.04 -13.00
CA CYS A 209 -19.59 -7.75 -14.21
C CYS A 209 -18.89 -8.37 -15.41
N GLN A 210 -19.66 -8.97 -16.30
CA GLN A 210 -19.16 -9.54 -17.55
C GLN A 210 -18.87 -8.43 -18.56
N GLN A 211 -17.66 -8.40 -19.08
CA GLN A 211 -17.24 -7.49 -20.14
C GLN A 211 -17.56 -8.07 -21.53
N ASP A 212 -17.40 -7.25 -22.57
CA ASP A 212 -17.74 -7.61 -23.95
C ASP A 212 -16.89 -8.78 -24.49
N ASN A 213 -15.71 -9.02 -23.90
CA ASN A 213 -14.86 -10.18 -24.18
C ASN A 213 -15.29 -11.47 -23.43
N GLY A 214 -16.41 -11.42 -22.71
CA GLY A 214 -16.96 -12.52 -21.92
C GLY A 214 -16.31 -12.73 -20.55
N GLN A 215 -15.24 -12.00 -20.21
CA GLN A 215 -14.55 -12.10 -18.92
C GLN A 215 -15.30 -11.35 -17.82
N PHE A 216 -15.27 -11.90 -16.61
CA PHE A 216 -15.84 -11.23 -15.43
C PHE A 216 -14.77 -10.41 -14.72
N GLU A 217 -15.06 -9.12 -14.54
CA GLU A 217 -14.20 -8.18 -13.82
C GLU A 217 -14.91 -7.68 -12.55
N PRO A 218 -14.20 -7.53 -11.42
CA PRO A 218 -14.79 -7.06 -10.18
C PRO A 218 -15.23 -5.59 -10.27
N TYR A 219 -16.31 -5.24 -9.57
CA TYR A 219 -16.64 -3.85 -9.29
C TYR A 219 -15.63 -3.21 -8.31
N ASN A 220 -15.52 -1.87 -8.30
CA ASN A 220 -14.75 -1.16 -7.27
C ASN A 220 -15.42 -1.32 -5.91
N ASP A 221 -14.69 -0.99 -4.85
CA ASP A 221 -15.15 -1.10 -3.47
C ASP A 221 -16.44 -0.31 -3.21
N ILE A 222 -16.59 0.89 -3.78
CA ILE A 222 -17.80 1.71 -3.64
C ILE A 222 -19.01 0.96 -4.21
N MET A 223 -18.86 0.39 -5.41
CA MET A 223 -19.92 -0.35 -6.08
C MET A 223 -20.16 -1.70 -5.46
N ASN A 224 -19.12 -2.40 -5.07
CA ASN A 224 -19.22 -3.64 -4.33
C ASN A 224 -20.01 -3.42 -3.04
N GLU A 225 -19.71 -2.35 -2.31
CA GLU A 225 -20.43 -1.98 -1.09
C GLU A 225 -21.90 -1.69 -1.38
N LEU A 226 -22.18 -0.87 -2.39
CA LEU A 226 -23.54 -0.49 -2.77
C LEU A 226 -24.36 -1.72 -3.19
N LEU A 227 -23.84 -2.52 -4.11
CA LEU A 227 -24.52 -3.71 -4.63
C LEU A 227 -24.74 -4.75 -3.53
N GLU A 228 -23.76 -4.94 -2.66
CA GLU A 228 -23.89 -5.87 -1.55
C GLU A 228 -24.96 -5.42 -0.56
N LYS A 229 -24.96 -4.15 -0.16
CA LYS A 229 -25.98 -3.59 0.75
C LYS A 229 -27.39 -3.76 0.19
N ILE A 230 -27.57 -3.48 -1.10
CA ILE A 230 -28.90 -3.59 -1.72
C ILE A 230 -29.29 -5.06 -1.90
N HIS A 231 -28.37 -5.91 -2.33
CA HIS A 231 -28.62 -7.33 -2.47
C HIS A 231 -29.01 -7.98 -1.13
N GLU A 232 -28.37 -7.59 -0.03
CA GLU A 232 -28.78 -8.02 1.31
C GLU A 232 -30.19 -7.57 1.65
N HIS A 233 -30.52 -6.30 1.37
CA HIS A 233 -31.87 -5.79 1.60
C HIS A 233 -32.92 -6.56 0.79
N TRP A 234 -32.63 -6.90 -0.47
CA TRP A 234 -33.47 -7.77 -1.29
C TRP A 234 -33.59 -9.20 -0.71
N LYS A 235 -32.47 -9.82 -0.33
CA LYS A 235 -32.46 -11.23 0.11
C LYS A 235 -33.00 -11.44 1.52
N LEU A 236 -32.82 -10.49 2.42
CA LEU A 236 -33.09 -10.67 3.86
C LEU A 236 -34.25 -9.81 4.37
N HIS A 237 -34.64 -8.77 3.64
CA HIS A 237 -35.58 -7.75 4.12
C HIS A 237 -36.64 -7.37 3.08
N ASP A 238 -36.92 -8.27 2.11
CA ASP A 238 -37.92 -8.08 1.06
C ASP A 238 -37.76 -6.78 0.24
N GLY A 239 -36.52 -6.29 0.12
CA GLY A 239 -36.19 -5.15 -0.74
C GLY A 239 -36.41 -5.46 -2.23
N PRO A 240 -36.36 -4.45 -3.11
CA PRO A 240 -36.56 -4.68 -4.55
C PRO A 240 -35.40 -5.49 -5.16
N SER A 241 -35.74 -6.44 -6.04
CA SER A 241 -34.76 -7.20 -6.83
C SER A 241 -34.12 -6.38 -7.95
N GLU A 242 -34.73 -5.25 -8.31
CA GLU A 242 -34.28 -4.34 -9.36
C GLU A 242 -34.04 -2.94 -8.79
N ILE A 243 -32.90 -2.34 -9.10
CA ILE A 243 -32.55 -0.97 -8.67
C ILE A 243 -31.85 -0.20 -9.78
N GLU A 244 -31.95 1.12 -9.72
CA GLU A 244 -31.12 2.02 -10.50
C GLU A 244 -29.94 2.48 -9.65
N THR A 245 -28.73 2.39 -10.21
CA THR A 245 -27.53 2.88 -9.53
C THR A 245 -27.46 4.40 -9.62
N PRO A 246 -26.75 5.06 -8.67
CA PRO A 246 -26.24 6.41 -8.88
C PRO A 246 -25.41 6.54 -10.17
N LEU A 247 -25.01 7.75 -10.55
CA LEU A 247 -24.06 7.95 -11.65
C LEU A 247 -22.74 7.25 -11.34
N LEU A 248 -22.33 6.35 -12.24
CA LEU A 248 -21.11 5.58 -12.10
C LEU A 248 -20.18 5.83 -13.27
N THR A 249 -18.94 6.20 -12.96
CA THR A 249 -17.86 6.29 -13.94
C THR A 249 -17.48 4.89 -14.42
N ARG A 250 -17.66 4.62 -15.71
CA ARG A 250 -17.31 3.35 -16.33
C ARG A 250 -15.79 3.24 -16.49
N TYR A 251 -15.21 2.11 -16.07
CA TYR A 251 -13.76 1.86 -16.14
C TYR A 251 -13.13 1.97 -17.53
N LEU A 252 -13.92 1.72 -18.59
CA LEU A 252 -13.39 1.63 -19.93
C LEU A 252 -13.06 3.01 -20.53
N ASP A 253 -13.82 4.04 -20.16
CA ASP A 253 -13.78 5.35 -20.82
C ASP A 253 -14.06 6.55 -19.90
N ASP A 254 -14.12 6.32 -18.59
CA ASP A 254 -14.42 7.33 -17.57
C ASP A 254 -15.74 8.11 -17.78
N ILE A 255 -16.68 7.54 -18.53
CA ILE A 255 -18.00 8.16 -18.71
C ILE A 255 -18.91 7.77 -17.54
N SER A 256 -19.41 8.79 -16.84
CA SER A 256 -20.48 8.64 -15.84
C SER A 256 -21.79 8.22 -16.50
N GLN A 257 -22.35 7.10 -16.07
CA GLN A 257 -23.66 6.62 -16.50
C GLN A 257 -24.37 5.84 -15.39
N THR A 258 -25.70 5.80 -15.45
CA THR A 258 -26.53 5.01 -14.54
C THR A 258 -26.77 3.63 -15.13
N TYR A 259 -26.97 2.66 -14.25
CA TYR A 259 -27.30 1.30 -14.63
C TYR A 259 -28.53 0.83 -13.88
N LYS A 260 -29.31 -0.01 -14.53
CA LYS A 260 -30.32 -0.83 -13.87
C LYS A 260 -29.70 -2.18 -13.52
N ILE A 261 -29.72 -2.54 -12.24
CA ILE A 261 -29.26 -3.82 -11.74
C ILE A 261 -30.48 -4.68 -11.43
N ASP A 262 -30.47 -5.92 -11.89
CA ASP A 262 -31.47 -6.94 -11.61
C ASP A 262 -30.77 -8.13 -10.95
N PHE A 263 -30.93 -8.25 -9.63
CA PHE A 263 -30.32 -9.31 -8.83
C PHE A 263 -31.01 -10.66 -9.00
N GLN A 264 -32.26 -10.70 -9.48
CA GLN A 264 -32.96 -11.95 -9.76
C GLN A 264 -32.42 -12.59 -11.05
N LYS A 265 -32.22 -11.77 -12.08
CA LYS A 265 -31.64 -12.21 -13.36
C LYS A 265 -30.12 -12.23 -13.36
N ASN A 266 -29.49 -11.65 -12.33
CA ASN A 266 -28.04 -11.40 -12.28
C ASN A 266 -27.57 -10.64 -13.52
N THR A 267 -28.20 -9.49 -13.80
CA THR A 267 -27.82 -8.64 -14.93
C THR A 267 -27.69 -7.18 -14.56
N GLN A 268 -26.87 -6.47 -15.33
CA GLN A 268 -26.73 -5.02 -15.34
C GLN A 268 -27.12 -4.52 -16.73
N THR A 269 -27.98 -3.50 -16.81
CA THR A 269 -28.36 -2.83 -18.06
C THR A 269 -27.94 -1.36 -18.01
N SER A 270 -27.16 -0.93 -19.00
CA SER A 270 -26.81 0.48 -19.19
C SER A 270 -28.06 1.29 -19.54
N MET A 271 -28.38 2.32 -18.75
CA MET A 271 -29.55 3.17 -19.03
C MET A 271 -29.35 4.06 -20.26
N LYS A 272 -28.08 4.28 -20.66
CA LYS A 272 -27.73 5.10 -21.84
C LYS A 272 -27.78 4.31 -23.15
N THR A 273 -27.33 3.07 -23.13
CA THR A 273 -27.13 2.26 -24.35
C THR A 273 -28.03 1.04 -24.42
N SER A 274 -28.80 0.75 -23.36
CA SER A 274 -29.60 -0.47 -23.19
C SER A 274 -28.80 -1.77 -23.28
N CYS A 275 -27.46 -1.70 -23.30
CA CYS A 275 -26.59 -2.87 -23.31
C CYS A 275 -26.68 -3.60 -21.97
N GLN A 276 -26.95 -4.90 -22.03
CA GLN A 276 -27.08 -5.77 -20.87
C GLN A 276 -25.85 -6.66 -20.71
N ARG A 277 -25.40 -6.83 -19.47
CA ARG A 277 -24.26 -7.66 -19.08
C ARG A 277 -24.64 -8.54 -17.89
N ALA A 278 -24.05 -9.74 -17.81
CA ALA A 278 -24.21 -10.57 -16.63
C ALA A 278 -23.42 -9.99 -15.46
N ILE A 279 -23.93 -10.18 -14.24
CA ILE A 279 -23.20 -9.90 -13.00
C ILE A 279 -23.12 -11.16 -12.16
N ASP A 280 -22.15 -11.22 -11.25
CA ASP A 280 -21.94 -12.40 -10.43
C ASP A 280 -21.39 -12.03 -9.05
N ARG A 281 -21.90 -12.69 -8.01
CA ARG A 281 -21.50 -12.47 -6.62
C ARG A 281 -20.70 -13.66 -6.12
N ARG A 282 -19.38 -13.46 -5.95
CA ARG A 282 -18.45 -14.53 -5.58
C ARG A 282 -17.91 -14.36 -4.17
N LEU A 283 -17.61 -15.49 -3.52
CA LEU A 283 -16.90 -15.51 -2.25
C LEU A 283 -15.41 -15.28 -2.51
N VAL A 284 -14.78 -14.35 -1.78
CA VAL A 284 -13.36 -14.02 -1.95
C VAL A 284 -12.50 -14.98 -1.13
N ARG A 285 -11.98 -16.03 -1.78
CA ARG A 285 -10.97 -17.03 -1.32
C ARG A 285 -11.12 -17.63 0.11
N GLU A 286 -10.32 -18.65 0.39
CA GLU A 286 -10.25 -19.28 1.72
C GLU A 286 -9.48 -18.39 2.70
N LEU A 287 -10.12 -18.07 3.81
CA LEU A 287 -9.51 -17.31 4.91
C LEU A 287 -8.54 -18.20 5.69
N SER A 288 -7.62 -17.58 6.42
CA SER A 288 -6.80 -18.30 7.39
C SER A 288 -7.67 -19.14 8.34
N ASN A 289 -7.20 -20.34 8.69
CA ASN A 289 -7.86 -21.21 9.68
C ASN A 289 -7.91 -20.57 11.07
N ASN A 290 -7.08 -19.56 11.30
CA ASN A 290 -7.04 -18.82 12.53
C ASN A 290 -8.24 -17.84 12.58
N ARG A 291 -8.88 -17.78 13.74
CA ARG A 291 -10.20 -17.15 13.95
C ARG A 291 -10.12 -16.02 14.98
N ASN A 292 -8.93 -15.43 15.13
CA ASN A 292 -8.72 -14.37 16.10
C ASN A 292 -9.20 -13.06 15.49
N TRP A 293 -9.92 -12.27 16.29
CA TRP A 293 -10.45 -10.99 15.85
C TRP A 293 -9.78 -9.86 16.61
N PHE A 294 -9.51 -8.77 15.91
CA PHE A 294 -8.87 -7.59 16.47
C PHE A 294 -9.59 -6.32 16.01
N TYR A 295 -9.51 -5.28 16.82
CA TYR A 295 -9.82 -3.91 16.42
C TYR A 295 -8.60 -3.02 16.58
N CYS A 296 -8.52 -1.97 15.77
CA CYS A 296 -7.48 -0.95 15.88
C CYS A 296 -7.94 0.12 16.88
N ASN A 297 -7.21 0.31 17.96
CA ASN A 297 -7.51 1.37 18.92
C ASN A 297 -7.06 2.75 18.40
N GLU A 298 -7.33 3.79 19.18
CA GLU A 298 -6.99 5.19 18.94
C GLU A 298 -5.48 5.49 18.89
N HIS A 299 -4.63 4.52 19.23
CA HIS A 299 -3.17 4.61 19.17
C HIS A 299 -2.58 3.78 18.01
N ASP A 300 -3.41 3.37 17.05
CA ASP A 300 -3.06 2.49 15.94
C ASP A 300 -2.52 1.10 16.37
N ILE A 301 -2.92 0.65 17.56
CA ILE A 301 -2.56 -0.66 18.11
C ILE A 301 -3.73 -1.64 17.87
N TRP A 302 -3.42 -2.79 17.28
CA TRP A 302 -4.36 -3.88 17.13
C TRP A 302 -4.58 -4.59 18.47
N VAL A 303 -5.77 -4.44 19.02
CA VAL A 303 -6.20 -5.07 20.27
C VAL A 303 -7.11 -6.23 19.94
N ARG A 304 -6.81 -7.40 20.51
CA ARG A 304 -7.64 -8.61 20.35
C ARG A 304 -8.94 -8.44 21.12
N TYR A 305 -10.06 -8.86 20.53
CA TYR A 305 -11.32 -8.94 21.27
C TYR A 305 -11.26 -10.00 22.37
N GLU A 306 -12.08 -9.85 23.40
CA GLU A 306 -12.28 -10.90 24.40
C GLU A 306 -12.88 -12.15 23.76
N GLN A 307 -12.45 -13.34 24.20
CA GLN A 307 -12.81 -14.63 23.58
C GLN A 307 -14.32 -14.84 23.39
N MET A 308 -15.15 -14.40 24.35
CA MET A 308 -16.62 -14.50 24.22
C MET A 308 -17.17 -13.62 23.10
N VAL A 309 -16.58 -12.44 22.90
CA VAL A 309 -16.96 -11.50 21.84
C VAL A 309 -16.44 -12.01 20.50
N GLU A 310 -15.20 -12.51 20.44
CA GLU A 310 -14.64 -13.16 19.24
C GLU A 310 -15.55 -14.27 18.72
N ASN A 311 -16.04 -15.16 19.61
CA ASN A 311 -16.92 -16.25 19.22
C ASN A 311 -18.23 -15.76 18.58
N LYS A 312 -18.81 -14.67 19.11
CA LYS A 312 -20.01 -14.05 18.54
C LYS A 312 -19.73 -13.41 17.18
N ILE A 313 -18.63 -12.67 17.06
CA ILE A 313 -18.22 -12.04 15.80
C ILE A 313 -17.96 -13.12 14.74
N GLU A 314 -17.20 -14.17 15.07
CA GLU A 314 -16.93 -15.27 14.15
C GLU A 314 -18.20 -16.00 13.73
N GLN A 315 -19.12 -16.27 14.66
CA GLN A 315 -20.41 -16.90 14.33
C GLN A 315 -21.22 -16.05 13.35
N ALA A 316 -21.35 -14.74 13.62
CA ALA A 316 -22.06 -13.82 12.73
C ALA A 316 -21.37 -13.72 11.35
N PHE A 317 -20.04 -13.69 11.34
CA PHE A 317 -19.25 -13.67 10.11
C PHE A 317 -19.43 -14.94 9.27
N GLN A 318 -19.45 -16.13 9.89
CA GLN A 318 -19.72 -17.38 9.17
C GLN A 318 -21.16 -17.45 8.65
N LEU A 319 -22.14 -16.95 9.41
CA LEU A 319 -23.51 -16.82 8.94
C LEU A 319 -23.59 -15.93 7.69
N TYR A 320 -22.93 -14.77 7.73
CA TYR A 320 -22.82 -13.88 6.58
C TYR A 320 -22.16 -14.58 5.36
N ARG A 321 -21.02 -15.24 5.55
CA ARG A 321 -20.32 -16.01 4.49
C ARG A 321 -21.16 -17.14 3.91
N SER A 322 -21.99 -17.77 4.72
CA SER A 322 -22.92 -18.82 4.28
C SER A 322 -24.20 -18.28 3.62
N ARG A 323 -24.31 -16.96 3.42
CA ARG A 323 -25.47 -16.25 2.85
C ARG A 323 -26.73 -16.38 3.72
N ARG A 324 -26.57 -16.58 5.03
CA ARG A 324 -27.66 -16.77 6.01
C ARG A 324 -27.73 -15.65 7.06
N GLY A 325 -26.78 -14.73 7.05
CA GLY A 325 -26.69 -13.61 7.99
C GLY A 325 -26.42 -12.29 7.27
N SER A 326 -26.54 -11.20 8.01
CA SER A 326 -26.25 -9.84 7.53
C SER A 326 -24.75 -9.52 7.56
N SER A 327 -24.31 -8.63 6.68
CA SER A 327 -22.99 -7.99 6.70
C SER A 327 -22.76 -7.14 7.95
N THR A 328 -23.82 -6.83 8.70
CA THR A 328 -23.72 -6.09 9.96
C THR A 328 -24.20 -6.90 11.15
N PHE A 329 -23.56 -6.70 12.30
CA PHE A 329 -23.83 -7.43 13.53
C PHE A 329 -23.57 -6.54 14.75
N ASP A 330 -24.55 -6.43 15.64
CA ASP A 330 -24.39 -5.66 16.87
C ASP A 330 -23.79 -6.51 17.99
N ILE A 331 -22.80 -5.95 18.68
CA ILE A 331 -22.15 -6.55 19.85
C ILE A 331 -22.26 -5.62 21.05
N GLN A 332 -22.42 -6.22 22.22
CA GLN A 332 -22.28 -5.55 23.50
C GLN A 332 -21.26 -6.33 24.33
N PHE A 333 -20.33 -5.60 24.94
CA PHE A 333 -19.30 -6.17 25.81
C PHE A 333 -19.89 -6.42 27.21
N SER A 334 -19.54 -7.56 27.81
CA SER A 334 -20.00 -7.88 29.17
C SER A 334 -19.52 -6.82 30.16
N GLY A 335 -20.44 -6.28 30.96
CA GLY A 335 -20.12 -5.25 31.95
C GLY A 335 -19.91 -3.84 31.38
N ARG A 336 -20.21 -3.63 30.10
CA ARG A 336 -20.12 -2.33 29.43
C ARG A 336 -21.47 -1.92 28.84
N PRO A 337 -21.92 -0.67 29.06
CA PRO A 337 -23.18 -0.19 28.49
C PRO A 337 -23.07 0.07 26.98
N GLU A 338 -21.86 0.23 26.44
CA GLU A 338 -21.67 0.56 25.04
C GLU A 338 -22.00 -0.63 24.12
N THR A 339 -22.74 -0.31 23.05
CA THR A 339 -23.04 -1.24 21.96
C THR A 339 -22.27 -0.80 20.72
N TYR A 340 -21.73 -1.76 19.98
CA TYR A 340 -20.98 -1.52 18.77
C TYR A 340 -21.60 -2.30 17.61
N GLN A 341 -21.63 -1.71 16.42
CA GLN A 341 -21.98 -2.39 15.19
C GLN A 341 -20.71 -2.82 14.47
N ILE A 342 -20.56 -4.12 14.24
CA ILE A 342 -19.55 -4.69 13.36
C ILE A 342 -20.09 -4.68 11.93
N ASN A 343 -19.27 -4.24 10.99
CA ASN A 343 -19.57 -4.22 9.55
C ASN A 343 -18.51 -5.04 8.80
N PHE A 344 -18.90 -6.24 8.39
CA PHE A 344 -18.08 -7.20 7.63
C PHE A 344 -17.91 -6.84 6.15
N LEU A 345 -18.64 -5.85 5.65
CA LEU A 345 -18.44 -5.35 4.30
C LEU A 345 -17.28 -4.35 4.27
N LYS A 346 -17.20 -3.47 5.29
CA LYS A 346 -16.19 -2.41 5.39
C LYS A 346 -14.99 -2.75 6.26
N GLY A 347 -15.09 -3.80 7.08
CA GLY A 347 -14.06 -4.10 8.08
C GLY A 347 -13.99 -3.05 9.16
N LYS A 348 -15.15 -2.61 9.65
CA LYS A 348 -15.25 -1.54 10.63
C LYS A 348 -16.08 -1.98 11.83
N GLN A 349 -15.75 -1.41 12.97
CA GLN A 349 -16.59 -1.36 14.15
C GLN A 349 -17.03 0.09 14.37
N THR A 350 -18.32 0.33 14.57
CA THR A 350 -18.86 1.65 14.89
C THR A 350 -19.51 1.63 16.27
N SER A 351 -19.09 2.52 17.16
CA SER A 351 -19.78 2.75 18.44
C SER A 351 -21.17 3.33 18.18
N LYS A 352 -22.23 2.74 18.73
CA LYS A 352 -23.59 3.29 18.59
C LYS A 352 -23.85 4.53 19.46
N THR A 353 -23.02 4.74 20.48
CA THR A 353 -23.15 5.87 21.40
C THR A 353 -22.34 7.07 20.93
N THR A 354 -21.09 6.83 20.51
CA THR A 354 -20.14 7.91 20.15
C THR A 354 -19.94 8.07 18.65
N TYR A 355 -20.43 7.14 17.84
CA TYR A 355 -20.21 7.07 16.38
C TYR A 355 -18.73 6.93 15.98
N GLU A 356 -17.84 6.66 16.92
CA GLU A 356 -16.44 6.37 16.63
C GLU A 356 -16.31 5.10 15.78
N ILE A 357 -15.48 5.17 14.74
CA ILE A 357 -15.24 4.09 13.79
C ILE A 357 -13.82 3.57 13.98
N LYS A 358 -13.69 2.25 14.18
CA LYS A 358 -12.42 1.54 14.33
C LYS A 358 -12.27 0.49 13.24
N ASN A 359 -11.06 0.26 12.76
CA ASN A 359 -10.78 -0.85 11.84
C ASN A 359 -10.88 -2.18 12.59
N ILE A 360 -11.33 -3.25 11.91
CA ILE A 360 -11.25 -4.62 12.42
C ILE A 360 -10.44 -5.49 11.48
N LYS A 361 -9.90 -6.59 12.01
CA LYS A 361 -9.28 -7.65 11.22
C LYS A 361 -9.54 -9.01 11.82
N ARG A 362 -9.40 -10.02 10.97
CA ARG A 362 -9.44 -11.44 11.31
C ARG A 362 -8.10 -12.05 10.91
N GLU A 363 -7.38 -12.66 11.85
CA GLU A 363 -6.10 -13.33 11.59
C GLU A 363 -6.14 -14.81 11.91
#